data_AF-A0A9E1WT88-F1
#
_entry.id   AF-A0A9E1WT88-F1
#
_cell.length_a   1.000
_cell.length_b   1.000
_cell.length_c   1.000
_cell.angle_alpha   90.00
_cell.angle_beta   90.00
_cell.angle_gamma   90.00
#
_symmetry.space_group_name_H-M   'P 1'
#
loop_
_entity.id
_entity.type
_entity.pdbx_description
1 polymer ?
#
loop_
_entity_poly.entity_id
_entity_poly.type
_entity_poly.pdbx_seq_one_letter_code
_entity_poly.pdbx_strand_id
1 'polypeptide(L)'
;MEAMNEFLVDATRGPRGQRHWPDELKARIVAETLVDGATVKGVAERYGMVPSHLSDWRRMAREGKLVLPNLDGVSFVPVAIEEPAVPLSDVGEAEVGVIDLLKGDVTIRLSADTSAVRIAEIAAAL
;
A
#
# COMPACT_ATOMS: atom_id res chain seq x y z
N MET A 1 -42.45 -9.29 0.97
CA MET A 1 -42.19 -9.83 2.33
C MET A 1 -41.87 -11.34 2.30
N GLU A 2 -41.48 -11.91 1.14
CA GLU A 2 -41.22 -13.35 0.97
C GLU A 2 -39.75 -13.77 1.10
N ALA A 3 -38.81 -12.95 0.66
CA ALA A 3 -37.37 -13.27 0.74
C ALA A 3 -36.87 -13.50 2.17
N MET A 4 -37.51 -12.86 3.15
CA MET A 4 -37.12 -12.86 4.57
C MET A 4 -37.22 -14.25 5.23
N ASN A 5 -38.19 -15.06 4.80
CA ASN A 5 -38.34 -16.43 5.28
C ASN A 5 -37.34 -17.37 4.58
N GLU A 6 -37.02 -17.11 3.32
CA GLU A 6 -36.07 -17.93 2.54
C GLU A 6 -34.64 -17.88 3.12
N PHE A 7 -34.16 -16.71 3.56
CA PHE A 7 -32.85 -16.57 4.21
C PHE A 7 -32.76 -17.17 5.63
N LEU A 8 -33.90 -17.31 6.30
CA LEU A 8 -34.00 -17.97 7.60
C LEU A 8 -34.08 -19.49 7.48
N VAL A 9 -34.56 -20.00 6.34
CA VAL A 9 -34.69 -21.45 6.06
C VAL A 9 -33.33 -22.11 5.83
N ASP A 10 -32.38 -21.42 5.20
CA ASP A 10 -31.02 -21.96 4.94
C ASP A 10 -30.11 -21.99 6.19
N ALA A 11 -30.50 -21.25 7.24
CA ALA A 11 -29.82 -21.30 8.52
C ALA A 11 -30.38 -22.45 9.36
N THR A 12 -29.72 -23.61 9.31
CA THR A 12 -30.16 -24.79 10.06
C THR A 12 -30.18 -24.51 11.57
N ARG A 13 -31.26 -24.93 12.24
CA ARG A 13 -31.36 -24.84 13.70
C ARG A 13 -30.59 -26.02 14.30
N GLY A 14 -29.50 -25.75 15.00
CA GLY A 14 -28.71 -26.79 15.65
C GLY A 14 -29.48 -27.48 16.80
N PRO A 15 -28.98 -28.63 17.30
CA PRO A 15 -29.67 -29.43 18.34
C PRO A 15 -30.00 -28.67 19.63
N ARG A 16 -29.27 -27.58 19.90
CA ARG A 16 -29.42 -26.70 21.08
C ARG A 16 -30.22 -25.42 20.79
N GLY A 17 -30.92 -25.35 19.66
CA GLY A 17 -31.67 -24.16 19.22
C GLY A 17 -30.80 -23.00 18.71
N GLN A 18 -29.48 -23.18 18.68
CA GLN A 18 -28.55 -22.19 18.13
C GLN A 18 -28.64 -22.20 16.61
N ARG A 19 -28.83 -21.01 16.03
CA ARG A 19 -28.86 -20.81 14.58
C ARG A 19 -27.46 -21.05 14.01
N HIS A 20 -27.33 -22.05 13.13
CA HIS A 20 -26.10 -22.28 12.39
C HIS A 20 -26.08 -21.37 11.16
N TRP A 21 -24.91 -20.77 10.91
CA TRP A 21 -24.69 -19.84 9.82
C TRP A 21 -23.60 -20.43 8.92
N PRO A 22 -23.99 -21.10 7.82
CA PRO A 22 -23.04 -21.54 6.80
C PRO A 22 -22.18 -20.38 6.34
N ASP A 23 -20.92 -20.64 5.95
CA ASP A 23 -20.00 -19.58 5.56
C ASP A 23 -20.51 -18.79 4.34
N GLU A 24 -21.23 -19.42 3.42
CA GLU A 24 -21.87 -18.74 2.29
C GLU A 24 -22.95 -17.75 2.76
N LEU A 25 -23.82 -18.16 3.68
CA LEU A 25 -24.84 -17.28 4.25
C LEU A 25 -24.19 -16.15 5.07
N LYS A 26 -23.15 -16.48 5.85
CA LYS A 26 -22.36 -15.50 6.60
C LYS A 26 -21.74 -14.45 5.67
N ALA A 27 -21.15 -14.89 4.56
CA ALA A 27 -20.55 -14.03 3.56
C ALA A 27 -21.58 -13.10 2.90
N ARG A 28 -22.77 -13.63 2.56
CA ARG A 28 -23.87 -12.83 2.01
C ARG A 28 -24.35 -11.75 2.98
N ILE A 29 -24.50 -12.08 4.26
CA ILE A 29 -24.91 -11.11 5.30
C ILE A 29 -23.84 -10.04 5.49
N VAL A 30 -22.55 -10.42 5.49
CA VAL A 30 -21.45 -9.45 5.56
C VAL A 30 -21.45 -8.53 4.34
N ALA A 31 -21.65 -9.08 3.15
CA ALA A 31 -21.77 -8.33 1.90
C ALA A 31 -22.86 -7.23 1.96
N GLU A 32 -24.02 -7.53 2.54
CA GLU A 32 -25.08 -6.51 2.74
C GLU A 32 -24.64 -5.32 3.60
N THR A 33 -23.70 -5.53 4.53
CA THR A 33 -23.17 -4.42 5.37
C THR A 33 -22.22 -3.49 4.64
N LEU A 34 -21.77 -3.89 3.45
CA LEU A 34 -20.83 -3.13 2.62
C LEU A 34 -21.54 -2.31 1.54
N VAL A 35 -22.85 -2.47 1.38
CA VAL A 35 -23.67 -1.62 0.52
C VAL A 35 -23.72 -0.21 1.09
N ASP A 36 -23.62 0.80 0.24
CA ASP A 36 -23.66 2.19 0.67
C ASP A 36 -24.96 2.51 1.42
N GLY A 37 -24.84 3.26 2.52
CA GLY A 37 -25.96 3.55 3.43
C GLY A 37 -26.42 2.39 4.34
N ALA A 38 -25.88 1.17 4.20
CA ALA A 38 -26.21 0.08 5.11
C ALA A 38 -25.50 0.22 6.47
N THR A 39 -26.23 -0.06 7.57
CA THR A 39 -25.64 -0.10 8.92
C THR A 39 -25.56 -1.52 9.44
N VAL A 40 -24.49 -1.82 10.17
CA VAL A 40 -24.30 -3.13 10.84
C VAL A 40 -25.48 -3.46 11.74
N LYS A 41 -25.96 -2.46 12.51
CA LYS A 41 -27.11 -2.63 13.39
C LYS A 41 -28.37 -2.98 12.61
N GLY A 42 -28.69 -2.24 11.55
CA GLY A 42 -29.87 -2.51 10.73
C GLY A 42 -29.83 -3.88 10.06
N VAL A 43 -28.66 -4.29 9.55
CA VAL A 43 -28.48 -5.63 8.99
C VAL A 43 -28.64 -6.69 10.08
N ALA A 44 -28.01 -6.51 11.25
CA ALA A 44 -28.10 -7.45 12.36
C ALA A 44 -29.54 -7.66 12.86
N GLU A 45 -30.32 -6.57 12.95
CA GLU A 45 -31.74 -6.62 13.32
C GLU A 45 -32.58 -7.42 12.32
N ARG A 46 -32.36 -7.26 11.00
CA ARG A 46 -33.04 -8.06 9.97
C ARG A 46 -32.80 -9.56 10.12
N TYR A 47 -31.61 -9.92 10.58
CA TYR A 47 -31.18 -11.31 10.75
C TYR A 47 -31.39 -11.85 12.16
N GLY A 48 -31.94 -11.05 13.09
CA GLY A 48 -32.13 -11.44 14.49
C GLY A 48 -30.82 -11.79 15.19
N MET A 49 -29.71 -11.18 14.78
CA MET A 49 -28.38 -11.45 15.31
C MET A 49 -27.87 -10.28 16.15
N VAL A 50 -26.92 -10.57 17.03
CA VAL A 50 -26.22 -9.53 17.81
C VAL A 50 -25.25 -8.78 16.88
N PRO A 51 -25.24 -7.43 16.85
CA PRO A 51 -24.36 -6.66 15.97
C PRO A 51 -22.86 -6.94 16.13
N SER A 52 -22.42 -7.34 17.33
CA SER A 52 -21.01 -7.69 17.59
C SER A 52 -20.54 -8.86 16.72
N HIS A 53 -21.36 -9.91 16.56
CA HIS A 53 -21.02 -11.05 15.70
C HIS A 53 -20.82 -10.62 14.24
N LEU A 54 -21.62 -9.66 13.77
CA LEU A 54 -21.50 -9.15 12.41
C LEU A 54 -20.23 -8.30 12.23
N SER A 55 -19.81 -7.57 13.27
CA SER A 55 -18.51 -6.90 13.30
C SER A 55 -17.34 -7.90 13.24
N ASP A 56 -17.41 -9.00 13.97
CA ASP A 56 -16.40 -10.06 13.93
C ASP A 56 -16.32 -10.71 12.54
N TRP A 57 -17.46 -10.96 11.89
CA TRP A 57 -17.49 -11.52 10.54
C TRP A 57 -16.96 -10.53 9.49
N ARG A 58 -17.24 -9.22 9.64
CA ARG A 58 -16.61 -8.18 8.80
C ARG A 58 -15.09 -8.17 8.96
N ARG A 59 -14.60 -8.39 10.18
CA ARG A 59 -13.15 -8.54 10.42
C ARG A 59 -12.59 -9.79 9.73
N MET A 60 -13.27 -10.94 9.84
CA MET A 60 -12.87 -12.17 9.14
C MET A 60 -12.79 -11.97 7.62
N ALA A 61 -13.74 -11.24 7.03
CA ALA A 61 -13.72 -10.93 5.59
C ALA A 61 -12.51 -10.07 5.20
N ARG A 62 -12.18 -9.03 6.00
CA ARG A 62 -10.98 -8.20 5.78
C ARG A 62 -9.68 -9.00 5.92
N GLU A 63 -9.65 -9.97 6.83
CA GLU A 63 -8.50 -10.88 7.04
C GLU A 63 -8.44 -12.02 6.01
N GLY A 64 -9.38 -12.09 5.05
CA GLY A 64 -9.42 -13.14 4.03
C GLY A 64 -9.89 -14.52 4.53
N LYS A 65 -10.40 -14.59 5.77
CA LYS A 65 -10.91 -15.83 6.40
C LYS A 65 -12.36 -16.14 6.03
N LEU A 66 -13.06 -15.18 5.46
CA LEU A 66 -14.43 -15.31 4.96
C LEU A 66 -14.48 -14.75 3.54
N VAL A 67 -14.66 -15.63 2.56
CA VAL A 67 -14.74 -15.23 1.15
C VAL A 67 -16.10 -14.60 0.89
N LEU A 68 -16.11 -13.35 0.43
CA LEU A 68 -17.34 -12.65 0.08
C LEU A 68 -17.75 -12.94 -1.37
N PRO A 69 -19.06 -12.98 -1.67
CA PRO A 69 -19.52 -13.01 -3.06
C PRO A 69 -19.04 -11.76 -3.81
N ASN A 70 -18.97 -11.84 -5.15
CA ASN A 70 -18.68 -10.67 -5.95
C ASN A 70 -19.76 -9.61 -5.69
N LEU A 71 -19.34 -8.44 -5.21
CA LEU A 71 -20.23 -7.34 -4.88
C LEU A 71 -20.28 -6.38 -6.07
N ASP A 72 -21.35 -6.45 -6.85
CA ASP A 72 -21.58 -5.51 -7.95
C ASP A 72 -21.61 -4.07 -7.41
N GLY A 73 -20.77 -3.20 -7.96
CA GLY A 73 -20.67 -1.79 -7.54
C GLY A 73 -19.64 -1.51 -6.45
N VAL A 74 -18.93 -2.51 -5.91
CA VAL A 74 -17.75 -2.26 -5.05
C VAL A 74 -16.54 -2.03 -5.95
N SER A 75 -16.10 -0.78 -6.02
CA SER A 75 -14.84 -0.42 -6.69
C SER A 75 -13.70 -0.44 -5.69
N PHE A 76 -12.59 -1.07 -6.08
CA PHE A 76 -11.34 -0.93 -5.34
C PHE A 76 -10.77 0.45 -5.63
N VAL A 77 -10.50 1.23 -4.59
CA VAL A 77 -9.70 2.44 -4.75
C VAL A 77 -8.24 2.00 -4.89
N PRO A 78 -7.57 2.31 -6.02
CA PRO A 78 -6.16 1.99 -6.16
C PRO A 78 -5.37 2.73 -5.07
N VAL A 79 -4.66 1.99 -4.24
CA VAL A 79 -3.70 2.59 -3.30
C VAL A 79 -2.48 2.98 -4.11
N ALA A 80 -2.24 4.27 -4.26
CA ALA A 80 -0.98 4.77 -4.79
C ALA A 80 0.12 4.47 -3.77
N ILE A 81 1.03 3.57 -4.11
CA ILE A 81 2.28 3.42 -3.38
C ILE A 81 3.17 4.57 -3.87
N GLU A 82 3.42 5.54 -3.00
CA GLU A 82 4.43 6.55 -3.28
C GLU A 82 5.78 5.82 -3.39
N GLU A 83 6.36 5.81 -4.58
CA GLU A 83 7.71 5.29 -4.75
C GLU A 83 8.62 6.10 -3.81
N PRO A 84 9.47 5.43 -3.00
CA PRO A 84 10.37 6.15 -2.13
C PRO A 84 11.18 7.10 -3.00
N ALA A 85 11.07 8.40 -2.73
CA ALA A 85 11.86 9.41 -3.41
C ALA A 85 13.32 9.00 -3.27
N VAL A 86 13.89 8.45 -4.34
CA VAL A 86 15.33 8.34 -4.48
C VAL A 86 15.81 9.77 -4.32
N PRO A 87 16.59 10.09 -3.26
CA PRO A 87 17.19 11.40 -3.20
C PRO A 87 17.96 11.51 -4.51
N LEU A 88 17.58 12.51 -5.33
CA LEU A 88 18.44 12.94 -6.42
C LEU A 88 19.80 13.10 -5.75
N SER A 89 20.76 12.24 -6.11
CA SER A 89 22.13 12.47 -5.70
C SER A 89 22.37 13.90 -6.10
N ASP A 90 22.64 14.78 -5.13
CA ASP A 90 23.18 16.09 -5.45
C ASP A 90 24.27 15.78 -6.46
N VAL A 91 24.05 16.19 -7.71
CA VAL A 91 25.12 16.23 -8.69
C VAL A 91 25.97 17.34 -8.12
N GLY A 92 26.80 16.99 -7.13
CA GLY A 92 27.87 17.83 -6.69
C GLY A 92 28.56 18.21 -7.98
N GLU A 93 28.56 19.50 -8.28
CA GLU A 93 29.50 20.07 -9.23
C GLU A 93 30.79 19.32 -8.97
N ALA A 94 31.21 18.50 -9.94
CA ALA A 94 32.42 17.72 -9.79
C ALA A 94 33.47 18.73 -9.37
N GLU A 95 33.95 18.65 -8.12
CA GLU A 95 34.98 19.57 -7.64
C GLU A 95 36.09 19.47 -8.68
N VAL A 96 36.24 20.51 -9.49
CA VAL A 96 37.24 20.52 -10.54
C VAL A 96 38.54 20.49 -9.77
N GLY A 97 39.15 19.31 -9.74
CA GLY A 97 40.34 19.07 -8.93
C GLY A 97 41.41 20.08 -9.27
N VAL A 98 42.37 20.25 -8.38
CA VAL A 98 43.48 21.18 -8.59
C VAL A 98 44.78 20.38 -8.65
N ILE A 99 45.66 20.73 -9.60
CA ILE A 99 46.99 20.14 -9.79
C ILE A 99 48.04 21.18 -9.42
N ASP A 100 48.95 20.85 -8.51
CA ASP A 100 50.07 21.72 -8.14
C ASP A 100 51.38 21.22 -8.77
N LEU A 101 52.07 22.11 -9.50
CA LEU A 101 53.41 21.90 -10.05
C LEU A 101 54.45 22.55 -9.14
N LEU A 102 55.46 21.78 -8.72
CA LEU A 102 56.53 22.26 -7.84
C LEU A 102 57.88 22.17 -8.55
N LYS A 103 58.61 23.29 -8.64
CA LYS A 103 60.00 23.34 -9.11
C LYS A 103 60.82 24.27 -8.22
N GLY A 104 61.68 23.70 -7.38
CA GLY A 104 62.46 24.48 -6.41
C GLY A 104 61.54 25.15 -5.39
N ASP A 105 61.59 26.48 -5.33
CA ASP A 105 60.74 27.35 -4.50
C ASP A 105 59.47 27.84 -5.22
N VAL A 106 59.29 27.49 -6.50
CA VAL A 106 58.14 27.90 -7.30
C VAL A 106 57.03 26.84 -7.23
N THR A 107 55.84 27.25 -6.79
CA THR A 107 54.60 26.45 -6.82
C THR A 107 53.60 27.08 -7.78
N ILE A 108 53.10 26.31 -8.75
CA ILE A 108 52.07 26.75 -9.71
C ILE A 108 50.85 25.86 -9.58
N ARG A 109 49.69 26.50 -9.37
CA ARG A 109 48.40 25.85 -9.21
C ARG A 109 47.59 25.89 -10.51
N LEU A 110 47.16 24.72 -10.98
CA LEU A 110 46.44 24.53 -12.23
C LEU A 110 45.12 23.80 -11.98
N SER A 111 44.13 24.02 -12.85
CA SER A 111 42.88 23.25 -12.83
C SER A 111 43.13 21.82 -13.35
N ALA A 112 42.42 20.81 -12.83
CA ALA A 112 42.58 19.40 -13.21
C ALA A 112 42.14 19.10 -14.65
N ASP A 113 41.39 19.99 -15.28
CA ASP A 113 41.05 19.92 -16.70
C ASP A 113 42.18 20.45 -17.61
N THR A 114 43.28 20.96 -17.04
CA THR A 114 44.44 21.43 -17.82
C THR A 114 45.06 20.27 -18.58
N SER A 115 45.14 20.38 -19.91
CA SER A 115 45.70 19.32 -20.74
C SER A 115 47.16 18.98 -20.39
N ALA A 116 47.52 17.69 -20.50
CA ALA A 116 48.88 17.22 -20.24
C ALA A 116 49.95 17.93 -21.11
N VAL A 117 49.60 18.29 -22.35
CA VAL A 117 50.48 19.04 -23.25
C VAL A 117 50.80 20.41 -22.64
N ARG A 118 49.77 21.13 -22.17
CA ARG A 118 49.95 22.45 -21.57
C ARG A 118 50.73 22.38 -20.25
N ILE A 119 50.50 21.34 -19.45
CA ILE A 119 51.28 21.08 -18.24
C ILE A 119 52.76 20.87 -18.58
N ALA A 120 53.07 20.07 -19.61
CA ALA A 120 54.44 19.82 -20.05
C ALA A 120 55.14 21.08 -20.58
N GLU A 121 54.43 21.92 -21.34
CA GLU A 121 54.94 23.22 -21.80
C GLU A 121 55.32 24.13 -20.62
N ILE A 122 54.45 24.23 -19.62
CA ILE A 122 54.70 25.04 -18.41
C ILE A 122 55.91 24.47 -17.65
N ALA A 123 55.95 23.15 -17.43
CA ALA A 123 57.05 22.50 -16.71
C ALA A 123 58.41 22.66 -17.41
N ALA A 124 58.44 22.69 -18.74
CA ALA A 124 59.67 22.91 -19.53
C ALA A 124 60.13 24.37 -19.53
N ALA A 125 59.22 25.32 -19.29
CA ALA A 125 59.51 26.75 -19.27
C ALA A 125 59.94 27.28 -17.89
N LEU A 126 59.63 26.55 -16.82
CA LEU A 126 60.19 26.75 -15.47
C LEU A 126 61.62 26.25 -15.42
#